data_AF-A0A1I3UE67-F1
#
_entry.id   AF-A0A1I3UE67-F1
#
_cell.length_a   1.000
_cell.length_b   1.000
_cell.length_c   1.000
_cell.angle_alpha   90.00
_cell.angle_beta   90.00
_cell.angle_gamma   90.00
#
_symmetry.space_group_name_H-M   'P 1'
#
loop_
_entity.id
_entity.type
_entity.pdbx_description
1 polymer ?
#
loop_
_entity_poly.entity_id
_entity_poly.type
_entity_poly.pdbx_seq_one_letter_code
_entity_poly.pdbx_strand_id
1 'polypeptide(L)'
;STAFKRKLDKANITQSMSRVGRCIDNGPMESFWGTLKCEMYYLTTYNSFEELKKDIDTYIHFYNNERLQAKLNGLSPTEFRTKAA
;
A
#
# COMPACT_ATOMS: atom_id res chain seq x y z
N SER A 1 -4.83 13.65 -16.51
CA SER A 1 -4.15 14.93 -16.24
C SER A 1 -2.86 15.01 -17.04
N THR A 2 -2.73 16.03 -17.90
CA THR A 2 -1.52 16.26 -18.72
C THR A 2 -0.29 16.52 -17.84
N ALA A 3 -0.47 17.12 -16.66
CA ALA A 3 0.62 17.38 -15.72
C ALA A 3 1.19 16.08 -15.12
N PHE A 4 0.32 15.12 -14.76
CA PHE A 4 0.75 13.84 -14.20
C PHE A 4 1.48 12.99 -15.25
N LYS A 5 0.92 12.87 -16.46
CA LYS A 5 1.56 12.14 -17.57
C LYS A 5 2.97 12.66 -17.87
N ARG A 6 3.15 13.98 -17.96
CA ARG A 6 4.49 14.59 -18.13
C ARG A 6 5.48 14.21 -17.03
N LYS A 7 5.03 14.04 -15.79
CA LYS A 7 5.92 13.60 -14.69
C LYS A 7 6.35 12.14 -14.88
N LEU A 8 5.44 11.27 -15.31
CA LEU A 8 5.75 9.87 -15.61
C LEU A 8 6.70 9.75 -16.80
N ASP A 9 6.44 10.47 -17.88
CA ASP A 9 7.29 10.47 -19.07
C ASP A 9 8.72 10.93 -18.74
N LYS A 10 8.86 12.00 -17.93
CA LYS A 10 10.18 12.47 -17.45
C LYS A 10 10.92 11.45 -16.58
N ALA A 11 10.20 10.58 -15.90
CA ALA A 11 10.76 9.54 -15.04
C ALA A 11 10.93 8.19 -15.78
N ASN A 12 10.65 8.13 -17.09
CA ASN A 12 10.61 6.89 -17.88
C ASN A 12 9.68 5.82 -17.30
N ILE A 13 8.56 6.23 -16.68
CA ILE A 13 7.56 5.32 -16.12
C ILE A 13 6.41 5.14 -17.11
N THR A 14 6.16 3.90 -17.53
CA THR A 14 5.01 3.56 -18.37
C THR A 14 3.73 3.56 -17.55
N GLN A 15 2.75 4.38 -17.94
CA GLN A 15 1.42 4.33 -17.36
C GLN A 15 0.65 3.10 -17.90
N SER A 16 0.25 2.19 -17.02
CA SER A 16 -0.59 1.03 -17.33
C SER A 16 -1.89 1.11 -16.54
N MET A 17 -3.03 1.05 -17.23
CA MET A 17 -4.36 1.09 -16.62
C MET A 17 -5.20 -0.05 -17.18
N SER A 18 -5.85 -0.82 -16.31
CA SER A 18 -6.83 -1.82 -16.71
C SER A 18 -8.05 -1.15 -17.35
N ARG A 19 -8.76 -1.90 -18.21
CA ARG A 19 -10.01 -1.39 -18.81
C ARG A 19 -11.01 -1.02 -17.72
N VAL A 20 -11.81 0.01 -17.98
CA VAL A 20 -12.95 0.38 -17.11
C VAL A 20 -13.81 -0.86 -16.86
N GLY A 21 -14.14 -1.12 -15.59
CA GLY A 21 -14.90 -2.30 -15.18
C GLY A 21 -14.07 -3.58 -14.96
N ARG A 22 -12.74 -3.54 -15.11
CA ARG A 22 -11.83 -4.64 -14.72
C ARG A 22 -10.97 -4.24 -13.52
N CYS A 23 -11.49 -4.45 -12.31
CA CYS A 23 -10.81 -4.12 -11.05
C CYS A 23 -9.89 -5.24 -10.51
N ILE A 24 -9.81 -6.39 -11.18
CA ILE A 24 -9.10 -7.58 -10.67
C ILE A 24 -7.64 -7.26 -10.33
N ASP A 25 -6.98 -6.46 -11.15
CA ASP A 25 -5.57 -6.10 -10.96
C ASP A 25 -5.35 -5.21 -9.72
N ASN A 26 -6.40 -4.53 -9.23
CA ASN A 26 -6.34 -3.68 -8.05
C ASN A 26 -6.62 -4.44 -6.74
N GLY A 27 -7.02 -5.72 -6.81
CA GLY A 27 -7.36 -6.55 -5.65
C GLY A 27 -6.30 -6.54 -4.53
N PRO A 28 -4.99 -6.61 -4.81
CA PRO A 28 -3.96 -6.52 -3.77
C PRO A 28 -4.00 -5.19 -2.99
N MET A 29 -4.19 -4.06 -3.68
CA MET A 29 -4.30 -2.75 -3.05
C MET A 29 -5.60 -2.61 -2.26
N GLU A 30 -6.72 -3.13 -2.76
CA GLU A 30 -7.99 -3.16 -2.03
C GLU A 30 -7.88 -3.96 -0.74
N SER A 31 -7.23 -5.13 -0.81
CA SER A 31 -6.97 -5.95 0.38
C SER A 31 -6.10 -5.20 1.39
N PHE A 32 -5.04 -4.53 0.96
CA PHE A 32 -4.20 -3.72 1.84
C PHE A 32 -5.00 -2.64 2.56
N TRP A 33 -5.82 -1.87 1.83
CA TRP A 33 -6.64 -0.81 2.41
C TRP A 33 -7.71 -1.34 3.37
N GLY A 34 -8.32 -2.49 3.06
CA GLY A 34 -9.25 -3.15 3.98
C GLY A 34 -8.57 -3.53 5.29
N THR A 35 -7.39 -4.15 5.22
CA THR A 35 -6.60 -4.52 6.40
C THR A 35 -6.20 -3.29 7.23
N LEU A 36 -5.62 -2.26 6.61
CA LEU A 36 -5.22 -1.02 7.29
C LEU A 36 -6.39 -0.37 8.02
N LYS A 37 -7.56 -0.34 7.38
CA LYS A 37 -8.75 0.27 8.00
C LYS A 37 -9.23 -0.51 9.21
N CYS A 38 -9.29 -1.84 9.11
CA CYS A 38 -9.75 -2.70 10.20
C CYS A 38 -8.76 -2.78 11.36
N GLU A 39 -7.46 -2.87 11.08
CA GLU A 39 -6.43 -3.08 12.11
C GLU A 39 -5.97 -1.77 12.78
N MET A 40 -6.24 -0.60 12.19
CA MET A 40 -5.79 0.69 12.73
C MET A 40 -6.87 1.78 12.66
N TYR A 41 -7.39 2.10 11.47
CA TYR A 41 -8.21 3.31 11.31
C TYR A 41 -9.51 3.28 12.12
N TYR A 42 -10.23 2.17 12.12
CA TYR A 42 -11.52 2.05 12.81
C TYR A 42 -11.40 1.86 14.33
N LEU A 43 -10.19 1.66 14.85
CA LEU A 43 -9.94 1.44 16.27
C LEU A 43 -9.66 2.74 17.04
N THR A 44 -9.43 3.84 16.32
CA THR A 44 -8.99 5.12 16.88
C THR A 44 -9.85 6.26 16.36
N THR A 45 -10.18 7.22 17.23
CA THR A 45 -10.76 8.50 16.82
C THR A 45 -9.65 9.54 16.72
N TYR A 46 -9.51 10.15 15.55
CA TYR A 46 -8.48 11.15 15.28
C TYR A 46 -9.03 12.56 15.44
N ASN A 47 -8.26 13.43 16.10
CA ASN A 47 -8.62 14.82 16.32
C ASN A 47 -7.92 15.77 15.34
N SER A 48 -6.94 15.26 14.58
CA SER A 48 -6.24 16.02 13.56
C SER A 48 -5.80 15.15 12.39
N PHE A 49 -5.57 15.79 11.25
CA PHE A 49 -4.95 15.13 10.10
C PHE A 49 -3.53 14.62 10.41
N GLU A 50 -2.74 15.38 11.19
CA GLU A 50 -1.36 15.00 11.50
C GLU A 50 -1.29 13.74 12.37
N GLU A 51 -2.22 13.59 13.30
CA GLU A 51 -2.35 12.37 14.12
C GLU A 51 -2.67 11.16 13.23
N LEU A 52 -3.68 11.28 12.36
CA LEU A 52 -4.03 10.22 11.41
C LEU A 52 -2.86 9.89 10.47
N LYS A 53 -2.18 10.91 9.95
CA LYS A 53 -1.03 10.74 9.06
C LYS A 53 0.09 9.98 9.76
N LYS A 54 0.42 10.33 11.01
CA LYS A 54 1.45 9.66 11.79
C LYS A 54 1.14 8.17 11.98
N ASP A 55 -0.10 7.83 12.28
CA ASP A 55 -0.50 6.44 12.49
C ASP A 55 -0.55 5.65 11.16
N ILE A 56 -0.95 6.28 10.06
CA ILE A 56 -0.83 5.71 8.71
C ILE A 56 0.64 5.41 8.38
N ASP A 57 1.55 6.37 8.59
CA ASP A 57 2.99 6.20 8.31
C ASP A 57 3.58 5.06 9.16
N THR A 58 3.22 5.00 10.44
CA THR A 58 3.65 3.96 11.38
C THR A 58 3.12 2.58 10.94
N TYR A 59 1.85 2.49 10.58
CA TYR A 59 1.23 1.26 10.15
C TYR A 59 1.82 0.75 8.81
N ILE A 60 2.12 1.65 7.86
CA ILE A 60 2.78 1.28 6.60
C ILE A 60 4.18 0.71 6.86
N HIS A 61 4.94 1.28 7.81
CA HIS A 61 6.23 0.74 8.21
C HIS A 61 6.07 -0.68 8.77
N PHE A 62 5.21 -0.85 9.77
CA PHE A 62 4.89 -2.14 10.37
C PHE A 62 4.48 -3.18 9.30
N TYR A 63 3.54 -2.83 8.42
CA TYR A 63 3.02 -3.74 7.41
C TYR A 63 4.12 -4.25 6.47
N ASN A 64 5.06 -3.39 6.06
CA ASN A 64 6.10 -3.76 5.12
C ASN A 64 7.29 -4.48 5.76
N ASN A 65 7.67 -4.09 6.97
CA ASN A 65 8.95 -4.50 7.56
C ASN A 65 8.81 -5.50 8.70
N GLU A 66 7.66 -5.55 9.37
CA GLU A 66 7.49 -6.29 10.63
C GLU A 66 6.35 -7.30 10.58
N ARG A 67 5.31 -7.06 9.76
CA ARG A 67 4.13 -7.93 9.68
C ARG A 67 4.46 -9.28 9.06
N LEU A 68 4.53 -10.31 9.90
CA LEU A 68 4.70 -11.69 9.47
C LEU A 68 3.46 -12.18 8.71
N GLN A 69 3.65 -12.78 7.54
CA GLN A 69 2.55 -13.31 6.73
C GLN A 69 2.73 -14.80 6.50
N ALA A 70 1.73 -15.61 6.89
CA ALA A 70 1.76 -17.06 6.67
C ALA A 70 1.98 -17.43 5.19
N LYS A 71 1.37 -16.67 4.26
CA LYS A 71 1.56 -16.84 2.81
C LYS A 71 2.99 -16.55 2.34
N LEU A 72 3.77 -15.82 3.13
CA LEU A 72 5.17 -15.49 2.87
C LEU A 72 6.12 -16.31 3.75
N ASN A 73 5.71 -17.51 4.18
CA ASN A 73 6.47 -18.38 5.09
C ASN A 73 6.85 -17.69 6.41
N GLY A 74 5.96 -16.84 6.92
CA GLY A 74 6.18 -16.10 8.16
C GLY A 74 7.16 -14.94 8.04
N LEU A 75 7.50 -14.50 6.82
CA LEU A 75 8.36 -13.34 6.58
C LEU A 75 7.53 -12.06 6.43
N SER A 76 8.15 -10.91 6.70
CA SER A 76 7.61 -9.62 6.30
C SER A 76 7.70 -9.43 4.78
N PRO A 77 6.87 -8.55 4.18
CA PRO A 77 6.95 -8.27 2.74
C PRO A 77 8.34 -7.86 2.26
N THR A 78 9.08 -7.06 3.04
CA THR A 78 10.44 -6.65 2.70
C THR A 78 11.44 -7.81 2.81
N GLU A 79 11.35 -8.64 3.85
CA GLU A 79 12.19 -9.83 3.99
C GLU A 79 11.96 -10.83 2.85
N PHE A 80 10.68 -11.08 2.51
CA PHE A 80 10.32 -11.94 1.40
C PHE A 80 10.90 -11.43 0.07
N ARG A 81 10.77 -10.12 -0.21
CA ARG A 81 11.37 -9.50 -1.41
C ARG A 81 12.88 -9.63 -1.44
N THR A 82 13.55 -9.45 -0.31
CA THR A 82 15.02 -9.53 -0.22
C THR A 82 15.53 -10.96 -0.46
N LYS A 83 14.80 -11.98 -0.01
CA LYS A 83 15.14 -13.40 -0.26
C LYS A 83 14.78 -13.90 -1.66
N ALA A 84 13.81 -13.27 -2.31
CA ALA A 84 13.38 -13.61 -3.66
C ALA A 84 14.19 -12.90 -4.77
N ALA A 85 15.05 -11.95 -4.40
CA ALA A 85 15.99 -11.27 -5.28
C ALA A 85 17.30 -12.06 -5.41
#